data_AF-A0A943TCH5-F1
#
_entry.id   AF-A0A943TCH5-F1
#
_cell.length_a   1.000
_cell.length_b   1.000
_cell.length_c   1.000
_cell.angle_alpha   90.00
_cell.angle_beta   90.00
_cell.angle_gamma   90.00
#
_symmetry.space_group_name_H-M   'P 1'
#
loop_
_entity.id
_entity.type
_entity.pdbx_description
1 polymer ?
#
loop_
_entity_poly.entity_id
_entity_poly.type
_entity_poly.pdbx_seq_one_letter_code
_entity_poly.pdbx_strand_id
1 'polypeptide(L)'
;MKKKIVSALLCATMVATMFAGCGSSGDSGDSGDAKKDSSQASGDATVSDSSDDGKVLNIYCWNEEFKSRITDHYPGYEEVDATHGKIGDVEVNWNITPNDDNAYQNNLDTTLLSQADAAADDKIDLFLVEADYALKYVDSDYTMPIKDLGITDDDLSKQYQYTKDIVTDSNGTLKGVSWQGCPGVLFYNREAAKEVLGTDDPDEVQKYVK
;
A
#
# COMPACT_ATOMS: atom_id res chain seq x y z
N MET A 1 31.96 -3.04 33.16
CA MET A 1 32.54 -4.36 33.55
C MET A 1 31.38 -5.26 33.94
N LYS A 2 30.96 -6.26 33.18
CA LYS A 2 31.63 -7.54 32.92
C LYS A 2 31.09 -8.16 31.62
N LYS A 3 32.01 -8.63 30.78
CA LYS A 3 31.78 -9.43 29.58
C LYS A 3 31.33 -10.84 29.96
N LYS A 4 30.49 -11.48 29.15
CA LYS A 4 30.52 -12.93 28.92
C LYS A 4 30.34 -13.21 27.43
N ILE A 5 31.24 -14.04 26.93
CA ILE A 5 31.44 -14.49 25.55
C ILE A 5 31.14 -16.01 25.55
N VAL A 6 30.97 -16.60 24.34
CA VAL A 6 31.14 -18.03 23.97
C VAL A 6 29.81 -18.82 24.07
N SER A 7 29.34 -19.63 23.10
CA SER A 7 29.92 -20.46 22.02
C SER A 7 28.81 -20.73 20.98
N ALA A 8 28.98 -20.59 19.66
CA ALA A 8 29.55 -21.57 18.71
C ALA A 8 29.10 -23.04 18.90
N LEU A 9 28.16 -23.49 18.06
CA LEU A 9 27.98 -24.89 17.68
C LEU A 9 27.55 -24.94 16.19
N LEU A 10 28.55 -25.01 15.31
CA LEU A 10 28.38 -25.51 13.94
C LEU A 10 28.37 -27.04 14.02
N CYS A 11 27.29 -27.68 13.59
CA CYS A 11 27.30 -29.07 13.18
C CYS A 11 26.87 -29.17 11.73
N ALA A 12 27.81 -29.58 10.89
CA ALA A 12 27.64 -29.87 9.48
C ALA A 12 26.96 -31.23 9.31
N THR A 13 26.02 -31.32 8.35
CA THR A 13 25.75 -32.55 7.61
C THR A 13 25.44 -32.21 6.17
N MET A 14 26.40 -32.48 5.29
CA MET A 14 26.18 -32.67 3.86
C MET A 14 25.49 -34.01 3.63
N VAL A 15 24.43 -34.05 2.82
CA VAL A 15 24.14 -35.22 1.97
C VAL A 15 23.65 -34.69 0.62
N ALA A 16 24.39 -35.10 -0.42
CA ALA A 16 24.08 -34.91 -1.83
C ALA A 16 23.37 -36.15 -2.38
N THR A 17 22.28 -35.96 -3.11
CA THR A 17 21.70 -36.91 -4.09
C THR A 17 20.59 -36.15 -4.83
N MET A 18 20.30 -36.25 -6.11
CA MET A 18 20.93 -36.75 -7.34
C MET A 18 20.03 -36.20 -8.46
N PHE A 19 20.61 -35.96 -9.64
CA PHE A 19 19.89 -35.72 -10.89
C PHE A 19 18.87 -36.84 -11.19
N ALA A 20 17.66 -36.48 -11.59
CA ALA A 20 16.79 -37.31 -12.41
C ALA A 20 16.02 -36.38 -13.37
N GLY A 21 16.44 -36.39 -14.63
CA GLY A 21 15.65 -35.90 -15.75
C GLY A 21 14.92 -37.04 -16.45
N CYS A 22 13.73 -36.75 -16.96
CA CYS A 22 13.04 -37.35 -18.11
C CYS A 22 11.76 -36.50 -18.27
N GLY A 23 11.45 -35.78 -19.35
CA GLY A 23 11.66 -36.10 -20.75
C GLY A 23 10.45 -36.88 -21.27
N SER A 24 9.49 -36.20 -21.92
CA SER A 24 8.66 -36.77 -23.00
C SER A 24 8.13 -35.67 -23.91
N SER A 25 8.15 -36.00 -25.20
CA SER A 25 8.09 -35.13 -26.38
C SER A 25 6.75 -35.22 -27.14
N GLY A 26 6.53 -34.30 -28.09
CA GLY A 26 5.66 -34.46 -29.27
C GLY A 26 4.73 -33.26 -29.51
N ASP A 27 5.06 -32.27 -30.35
CA ASP A 27 4.89 -32.18 -31.84
C ASP A 27 3.44 -31.77 -32.21
N SER A 28 3.07 -30.87 -33.14
CA SER A 28 3.70 -30.18 -34.28
C SER A 28 2.90 -28.88 -34.64
N GLY A 29 3.35 -28.11 -35.65
CA GLY A 29 2.82 -26.81 -36.15
C GLY A 29 1.38 -26.81 -36.69
N ASP A 30 0.75 -25.71 -37.13
CA ASP A 30 1.18 -24.66 -38.07
C ASP A 30 0.18 -23.47 -38.10
N SER A 31 0.72 -22.28 -38.43
CA SER A 31 0.23 -21.00 -38.99
C SER A 31 -1.26 -20.61 -39.13
N GLY A 32 -1.55 -19.33 -38.81
CA GLY A 32 -2.71 -18.59 -39.33
C GLY A 32 -2.92 -17.20 -38.70
N ASP A 33 -2.81 -16.14 -39.50
CA ASP A 33 -2.69 -14.71 -39.17
C ASP A 33 -4.00 -13.98 -38.77
N ALA A 34 -3.83 -12.79 -38.18
CA ALA A 34 -4.73 -11.63 -38.03
C ALA A 34 -5.89 -11.68 -37.00
N LYS A 35 -5.73 -10.95 -35.88
CA LYS A 35 -6.41 -9.65 -35.64
C LYS A 35 -5.87 -8.95 -34.39
N LYS A 36 -5.47 -7.69 -34.57
CA LYS A 36 -5.13 -6.73 -33.52
C LYS A 36 -6.41 -6.33 -32.79
N ASP A 37 -6.53 -6.66 -31.51
CA ASP A 37 -7.49 -6.02 -30.61
C ASP A 37 -6.80 -5.73 -29.28
N SER A 38 -7.02 -4.52 -28.80
CA SER A 38 -6.43 -3.95 -27.59
C SER A 38 -7.19 -4.45 -26.37
N SER A 39 -6.62 -5.41 -25.67
CA SER A 39 -6.96 -5.70 -24.27
C SER A 39 -5.68 -5.62 -23.45
N GLN A 40 -5.55 -4.51 -22.73
CA GLN A 40 -4.60 -4.38 -21.63
C GLN A 40 -5.09 -5.32 -20.53
N ALA A 41 -4.64 -6.57 -20.60
CA ALA A 41 -4.90 -7.59 -19.61
C ALA A 41 -3.96 -7.34 -18.42
N SER A 42 -4.60 -7.30 -17.25
CA SER A 42 -4.02 -7.34 -15.91
C SER A 42 -2.73 -8.17 -15.88
N GLY A 43 -1.66 -7.60 -15.34
CA GLY A 43 -0.46 -8.36 -14.99
C GLY A 43 -0.87 -9.48 -14.05
N ASP A 44 -0.73 -10.71 -14.52
CA ASP A 44 -0.81 -11.91 -13.70
C ASP A 44 0.46 -11.93 -12.84
N ALA A 45 0.36 -11.32 -11.66
CA ALA A 45 1.35 -11.55 -10.62
C ALA A 45 1.19 -13.01 -10.19
N THR A 46 2.14 -13.85 -10.58
CA THR A 46 2.20 -15.23 -10.11
C THR A 46 2.27 -15.22 -8.58
N VAL A 47 1.15 -15.53 -7.93
CA VAL A 47 1.09 -15.77 -6.50
C VAL A 47 1.90 -17.03 -6.24
N SER A 48 3.07 -16.88 -5.62
CA SER A 48 3.82 -18.02 -5.11
C SER A 48 2.99 -18.64 -3.98
N ASP A 49 2.47 -19.84 -4.21
CA ASP A 49 1.81 -20.67 -3.19
C ASP A 49 2.87 -21.17 -2.19
N SER A 50 3.33 -20.27 -1.32
CA SER A 50 4.14 -20.60 -0.17
C SER A 50 3.18 -20.94 0.96
N SER A 51 3.27 -22.17 1.50
CA SER A 51 2.36 -22.69 2.53
C SER A 51 2.37 -21.95 3.87
N ASP A 52 3.20 -20.89 4.01
CA ASP A 52 3.36 -20.07 5.20
C ASP A 52 2.69 -18.68 5.09
N ASP A 53 2.16 -18.32 3.91
CA ASP A 53 1.50 -17.03 3.70
C ASP A 53 0.02 -17.08 4.15
N GLY A 54 -0.44 -16.01 4.78
CA GLY A 54 -1.83 -15.87 5.25
C GLY A 54 -2.83 -15.75 4.09
N LYS A 55 -4.12 -15.93 4.39
CA LYS A 55 -5.25 -15.82 3.45
C LYS A 55 -6.08 -14.55 3.65
N VAL A 56 -5.76 -13.78 4.69
CA VAL A 56 -6.47 -12.56 5.07
C VAL A 56 -5.60 -11.35 4.75
N LEU A 57 -6.14 -10.42 3.96
CA LEU A 57 -5.58 -9.11 3.71
C LEU A 57 -6.07 -8.14 4.80
N ASN A 58 -5.20 -7.79 5.74
CA ASN A 58 -5.49 -6.85 6.81
C ASN A 58 -5.14 -5.42 6.41
N ILE A 59 -6.15 -4.55 6.36
CA ILE A 59 -6.02 -3.14 5.99
C ILE A 59 -6.30 -2.26 7.20
N TYR A 60 -5.34 -1.41 7.58
CA TYR A 60 -5.44 -0.50 8.73
C TYR A 60 -5.71 0.93 8.27
N CYS A 61 -6.85 1.50 8.67
CA CYS A 61 -7.23 2.88 8.34
C CYS A 61 -7.92 3.59 9.51
N TRP A 62 -8.06 4.93 9.42
CA TRP A 62 -8.65 5.74 10.50
C TRP A 62 -10.11 6.13 10.27
N ASN A 63 -10.64 5.86 9.08
CA ASN A 63 -12.03 6.08 8.72
C ASN A 63 -12.43 5.12 7.59
N GLU A 64 -13.66 5.25 7.08
CA GLU A 64 -14.19 4.41 6.02
C GLU A 64 -13.84 4.88 4.60
N GLU A 65 -13.12 6.01 4.43
CA GLU A 65 -12.94 6.61 3.09
C GLU A 65 -12.26 5.65 2.12
N PHE A 66 -11.14 5.04 2.54
CA PHE A 66 -10.41 4.10 1.68
C PHE A 66 -11.21 2.82 1.43
N LYS A 67 -11.95 2.32 2.43
CA LYS A 67 -12.90 1.21 2.24
C LYS A 67 -13.92 1.55 1.15
N SER A 68 -14.56 2.71 1.22
CA SER A 68 -15.52 3.15 0.21
C SER A 68 -14.88 3.26 -1.18
N ARG A 69 -13.63 3.73 -1.29
CA ARG A 69 -12.92 3.77 -2.58
C ARG A 69 -12.70 2.37 -3.16
N ILE A 70 -12.33 1.39 -2.34
CA ILE A 70 -12.18 0.01 -2.77
C ILE A 70 -13.53 -0.57 -3.20
N THR A 71 -14.59 -0.37 -2.41
CA THR A 71 -15.95 -0.81 -2.77
C THR A 71 -16.42 -0.22 -4.10
N ASP A 72 -16.19 1.07 -4.34
CA ASP A 72 -16.71 1.77 -5.52
C ASP A 72 -15.87 1.55 -6.79
N HIS A 73 -14.57 1.25 -6.65
CA HIS A 73 -13.63 1.33 -7.76
C HIS A 73 -12.74 0.11 -7.96
N TYR A 74 -12.59 -0.79 -6.97
CA TYR A 74 -11.77 -1.99 -7.14
C TYR A 74 -12.61 -3.11 -7.78
N PRO A 75 -12.29 -3.56 -9.02
CA PRO A 75 -13.04 -4.61 -9.67
C PRO A 75 -12.98 -5.92 -8.88
N GLY A 76 -14.15 -6.50 -8.59
CA GLY A 76 -14.23 -7.80 -7.91
C GLY A 76 -14.15 -7.74 -6.39
N TYR A 77 -14.13 -6.54 -5.78
CA TYR A 77 -14.36 -6.43 -4.35
C TYR A 77 -15.82 -6.70 -4.01
N GLU A 78 -16.04 -7.57 -3.02
CA GLU A 78 -17.36 -7.91 -2.49
C GLU A 78 -17.43 -7.53 -1.01
N GLU A 79 -18.33 -6.63 -0.64
CA GLU A 79 -18.56 -6.29 0.76
C GLU A 79 -19.33 -7.42 1.46
N VAL A 80 -18.80 -7.88 2.60
CA VAL A 80 -19.45 -8.90 3.45
C VAL A 80 -20.20 -8.21 4.59
N ASP A 81 -19.52 -7.30 5.30
CA ASP A 81 -20.13 -6.47 6.34
C ASP A 81 -19.33 -5.16 6.56
N ALA A 82 -19.59 -4.48 7.68
CA ALA A 82 -18.97 -3.20 8.01
C ALA A 82 -17.43 -3.25 8.04
N THR A 83 -16.82 -4.38 8.42
CA THR A 83 -15.37 -4.52 8.56
C THR A 83 -14.78 -5.66 7.73
N HIS A 84 -15.59 -6.40 6.96
CA HIS A 84 -15.11 -7.51 6.16
C HIS A 84 -15.53 -7.41 4.70
N GLY A 85 -14.68 -7.92 3.81
CA GLY A 85 -14.93 -8.04 2.38
C GLY A 85 -14.16 -9.20 1.76
N LYS A 86 -14.24 -9.35 0.44
CA LYS A 86 -13.50 -10.35 -0.33
C LYS A 86 -13.01 -9.80 -1.66
N ILE A 87 -11.88 -10.32 -2.13
CA ILE A 87 -11.36 -10.14 -3.49
C ILE A 87 -11.06 -11.54 -4.03
N GLY A 88 -11.99 -12.12 -4.76
CA GLY A 88 -11.91 -13.55 -5.12
C GLY A 88 -11.86 -14.44 -3.88
N ASP A 89 -10.80 -15.24 -3.75
CA ASP A 89 -10.59 -16.14 -2.60
C ASP A 89 -9.90 -15.49 -1.40
N VAL A 90 -9.48 -14.21 -1.51
CA VAL A 90 -8.82 -13.47 -0.44
C VAL A 90 -9.86 -12.80 0.44
N GLU A 91 -9.78 -13.04 1.75
CA GLU A 91 -10.59 -12.32 2.73
C GLU A 91 -9.95 -10.97 3.04
N VAL A 92 -10.76 -9.91 3.12
CA VAL A 92 -10.29 -8.55 3.44
C VAL A 92 -10.83 -8.18 4.81
N ASN A 93 -9.93 -7.83 5.73
CA ASN A 93 -10.24 -7.38 7.07
C ASN A 93 -9.88 -5.91 7.25
N TRP A 94 -10.86 -5.08 7.60
CA TRP A 94 -10.72 -3.64 7.81
C TRP A 94 -10.55 -3.32 9.30
N ASN A 95 -9.34 -2.94 9.68
CA ASN A 95 -9.00 -2.47 11.02
C ASN A 95 -9.16 -0.95 11.08
N ILE A 96 -10.37 -0.49 11.43
CA ILE A 96 -10.72 0.94 11.45
C ILE A 96 -10.60 1.49 12.87
N THR A 97 -9.58 2.33 13.12
CA THR A 97 -9.38 2.99 14.42
C THR A 97 -9.43 4.50 14.23
N PRO A 98 -10.47 5.21 14.73
CA PRO A 98 -10.54 6.67 14.65
C PRO A 98 -9.26 7.33 15.16
N ASN A 99 -8.83 8.43 14.51
CA ASN A 99 -7.57 9.09 14.85
C ASN A 99 -7.67 10.02 16.07
N ASP A 100 -8.79 10.01 16.80
CA ASP A 100 -8.99 10.80 18.01
C ASP A 100 -7.87 10.51 19.02
N ASP A 101 -7.28 11.57 19.60
CA ASP A 101 -6.18 11.49 20.56
C ASP A 101 -4.96 10.64 20.09
N ASN A 102 -4.71 10.59 18.78
CA ASN A 102 -3.69 9.73 18.14
C ASN A 102 -3.92 8.22 18.30
N ALA A 103 -5.16 7.79 18.56
CA ALA A 103 -5.47 6.38 18.79
C ALA A 103 -5.05 5.48 17.61
N TYR A 104 -5.25 5.94 16.37
CA TYR A 104 -4.81 5.21 15.17
C TYR A 104 -3.31 4.95 15.16
N GLN A 105 -2.48 6.00 15.27
CA GLN A 105 -1.01 5.84 15.26
C GLN A 105 -0.52 4.97 16.43
N ASN A 106 -1.09 5.13 17.63
CA ASN A 106 -0.72 4.30 18.78
C ASN A 106 -1.05 2.81 18.55
N ASN A 107 -2.21 2.51 17.95
CA ASN A 107 -2.61 1.16 17.58
C ASN A 107 -1.69 0.58 16.50
N LEU A 108 -1.43 1.35 15.44
CA LEU A 108 -0.57 0.95 14.33
C LEU A 108 0.84 0.65 14.83
N ASP A 109 1.44 1.54 15.62
CA ASP A 109 2.79 1.35 16.18
C ASP A 109 2.89 0.10 17.04
N THR A 110 1.92 -0.10 17.94
CA THR A 110 1.90 -1.27 18.84
C THR A 110 1.79 -2.57 18.05
N THR A 111 0.99 -2.56 16.99
CA THR A 111 0.75 -3.73 16.15
C THR A 111 1.96 -4.02 15.25
N LEU A 112 2.55 -3.00 14.62
CA LEU A 112 3.78 -3.12 13.83
C LEU A 112 4.93 -3.69 14.67
N LEU A 113 5.11 -3.22 15.91
CA LEU A 113 6.11 -3.74 16.84
C LEU A 113 5.94 -5.24 17.15
N SER A 114 4.70 -5.74 17.13
CA SER A 114 4.37 -7.13 17.43
C SER A 114 4.28 -8.00 16.17
N GLN A 115 4.48 -7.43 14.99
CA GLN A 115 4.12 -8.08 13.72
C GLN A 115 4.98 -9.29 13.39
N ALA A 116 6.24 -9.30 13.82
CA ALA A 116 7.14 -10.44 13.61
C ALA A 116 6.59 -11.73 14.26
N ASP A 117 5.93 -11.58 15.41
CA ASP A 117 5.41 -12.68 16.23
C ASP A 117 3.92 -12.99 15.96
N ALA A 118 3.23 -12.16 15.17
CA ALA A 118 1.84 -12.37 14.80
C ALA A 118 1.67 -13.59 13.88
N ALA A 119 0.52 -14.26 13.99
CA ALA A 119 0.13 -15.31 13.05
C ALA A 119 0.00 -14.74 11.63
N ALA A 120 0.18 -15.58 10.61
CA ALA A 120 0.19 -15.12 9.21
C ALA A 120 -1.08 -14.34 8.84
N ASP A 121 -2.26 -14.82 9.26
CA ASP A 121 -3.57 -14.18 9.00
C ASP A 121 -3.83 -12.91 9.84
N ASP A 122 -2.98 -12.61 10.83
CA ASP A 122 -3.11 -11.46 11.73
C ASP A 122 -2.10 -10.34 11.43
N LYS A 123 -1.18 -10.54 10.47
CA LYS A 123 -0.17 -9.54 10.11
C LYS A 123 -0.81 -8.36 9.36
N ILE A 124 -0.20 -7.18 9.48
CA ILE A 124 -0.63 -6.00 8.72
C ILE A 124 -0.08 -6.10 7.31
N ASP A 125 -0.95 -6.11 6.31
CA ASP A 125 -0.55 -6.14 4.91
C ASP A 125 -0.54 -4.74 4.29
N LEU A 126 -1.51 -3.90 4.66
CA LEU A 126 -1.63 -2.53 4.19
C LEU A 126 -2.05 -1.61 5.33
N PHE A 127 -1.42 -0.45 5.42
CA PHE A 127 -1.83 0.58 6.35
C PHE A 127 -1.73 1.96 5.71
N LEU A 128 -2.58 2.87 6.17
CA LEU A 128 -2.63 4.23 5.70
C LEU A 128 -1.75 5.12 6.59
N VAL A 129 -1.23 6.20 6.02
CA VAL A 129 -0.49 7.22 6.77
C VAL A 129 -0.89 8.61 6.32
N GLU A 130 -0.87 9.58 7.23
CA GLU A 130 -0.96 10.99 6.88
C GLU A 130 0.40 11.53 6.46
N ALA A 131 0.37 12.58 5.65
CA ALA A 131 1.59 13.22 5.14
C ALA A 131 2.52 13.70 6.27
N ASP A 132 1.95 14.20 7.37
CA ASP A 132 2.70 14.79 8.49
C ASP A 132 3.61 13.80 9.22
N TYR A 133 3.31 12.50 9.12
CA TYR A 133 4.07 11.45 9.79
C TYR A 133 4.50 10.31 8.86
N ALA A 134 4.32 10.43 7.54
CA ALA A 134 4.67 9.40 6.57
C ALA A 134 6.14 8.94 6.69
N LEU A 135 7.08 9.89 6.86
CA LEU A 135 8.51 9.60 7.01
C LEU A 135 8.83 8.61 8.13
N LYS A 136 8.09 8.64 9.24
CA LYS A 136 8.26 7.69 10.35
C LYS A 136 8.13 6.23 9.89
N TYR A 137 7.24 5.97 8.94
CA TYR A 137 6.94 4.63 8.45
C TYR A 137 7.76 4.26 7.22
N VAL A 138 7.95 5.18 6.26
CA VAL A 138 8.75 4.88 5.05
C VAL A 138 10.25 4.77 5.34
N ASP A 139 10.76 5.43 6.39
CA ASP A 139 12.14 5.24 6.84
C ASP A 139 12.34 3.96 7.67
N SER A 140 11.26 3.26 8.02
CA SER A 140 11.33 2.00 8.77
C SER A 140 11.44 0.77 7.86
N ASP A 141 11.73 -0.37 8.48
CA ASP A 141 11.73 -1.69 7.82
C ASP A 141 10.32 -2.30 7.72
N TYR A 142 9.28 -1.61 8.21
CA TYR A 142 7.88 -2.09 8.13
C TYR A 142 7.22 -1.83 6.77
N THR A 143 7.89 -1.10 5.89
CA THR A 143 7.42 -0.81 4.53
C THR A 143 8.45 -1.30 3.52
N MET A 144 7.98 -1.66 2.33
CA MET A 144 8.82 -2.16 1.25
C MET A 144 8.76 -1.24 0.03
N PRO A 145 9.75 -1.30 -0.88
CA PRO A 145 9.71 -0.59 -2.14
C PRO A 145 8.46 -0.96 -2.94
N ILE A 146 7.73 0.03 -3.46
CA ILE A 146 6.52 -0.25 -4.24
C ILE A 146 6.81 -1.02 -5.55
N LYS A 147 8.05 -0.93 -6.04
CA LYS A 147 8.52 -1.64 -7.23
C LYS A 147 8.56 -3.15 -7.00
N ASP A 148 8.80 -3.57 -5.75
CA ASP A 148 8.82 -4.99 -5.38
C ASP A 148 7.39 -5.57 -5.36
N LEU A 149 6.37 -4.71 -5.26
CA LEU A 149 4.95 -5.06 -5.43
C LEU A 149 4.50 -5.04 -6.91
N GLY A 150 5.42 -4.80 -7.85
CA GLY A 150 5.14 -4.74 -9.28
C GLY A 150 4.56 -3.40 -9.76
N ILE A 151 4.48 -2.38 -8.90
CA ILE A 151 4.02 -1.03 -9.30
C ILE A 151 5.18 -0.29 -9.96
N THR A 152 5.00 0.10 -11.21
CA THR A 152 6.05 0.73 -12.04
C THR A 152 5.97 2.25 -12.05
N ASP A 153 7.04 2.90 -12.52
CA ASP A 153 7.06 4.35 -12.71
C ASP A 153 6.00 4.79 -13.75
N ASP A 154 5.67 3.93 -14.70
CA ASP A 154 4.63 4.17 -15.73
C ASP A 154 3.22 4.17 -15.11
N ASP A 155 2.94 3.26 -14.17
CA ASP A 155 1.67 3.23 -13.43
C ASP A 155 1.45 4.53 -12.64
N LEU A 156 2.55 5.12 -12.16
CA LEU A 156 2.56 6.35 -11.39
C LEU A 156 2.83 7.60 -12.23
N SER A 157 2.91 7.50 -13.55
CA SER A 157 3.28 8.61 -14.44
C SER A 157 2.34 9.82 -14.35
N LYS A 158 1.10 9.59 -13.90
CA LYS A 158 0.06 10.62 -13.73
C LYS A 158 -0.07 11.17 -12.31
N GLN A 159 0.66 10.63 -11.34
CA GLN A 159 0.66 11.18 -9.98
C GLN A 159 1.47 12.47 -9.92
N TYR A 160 1.01 13.41 -9.10
CA TYR A 160 1.77 14.62 -8.80
C TYR A 160 3.07 14.28 -8.09
N GLN A 161 4.15 15.00 -8.41
CA GLN A 161 5.47 14.70 -7.81
C GLN A 161 5.45 14.78 -6.28
N TYR A 162 4.79 15.79 -5.71
CA TYR A 162 4.76 15.98 -4.26
C TYR A 162 4.11 14.80 -3.52
N THR A 163 3.14 14.09 -4.13
CA THR A 163 2.53 12.93 -3.48
C THR A 163 3.47 11.73 -3.44
N LYS A 164 4.42 11.65 -4.39
CA LYS A 164 5.49 10.65 -4.37
C LYS A 164 6.55 11.02 -3.35
N ASP A 165 6.92 12.29 -3.29
CA ASP A 165 7.97 12.79 -2.40
C ASP A 165 7.64 12.53 -0.92
N ILE A 166 6.38 12.71 -0.51
CA ILE A 166 5.91 12.50 0.88
C ILE A 166 6.14 11.06 1.38
N VAL A 167 6.06 10.08 0.49
CA VAL A 167 6.18 8.64 0.80
C VAL A 167 7.44 8.02 0.21
N THR A 168 8.42 8.85 -0.14
CA THR A 168 9.78 8.44 -0.49
C THR A 168 10.64 8.50 0.77
N ASP A 169 11.37 7.42 1.04
CA ASP A 169 12.25 7.34 2.19
C ASP A 169 13.47 8.25 2.05
N SER A 170 14.21 8.42 3.15
CA SER A 170 15.41 9.24 3.23
C SER A 170 16.56 8.76 2.34
N ASN A 171 16.47 7.54 1.78
CA ASN A 171 17.44 6.99 0.82
C ASN A 171 17.00 7.20 -0.65
N GLY A 172 15.84 7.82 -0.87
CA GLY A 172 15.28 8.06 -2.21
C GLY A 172 14.45 6.90 -2.77
N THR A 173 14.01 5.96 -1.93
CA THR A 173 13.20 4.81 -2.32
C THR A 173 11.72 5.09 -2.09
N LEU A 174 10.91 4.98 -3.14
CA LEU A 174 9.47 5.13 -3.04
C LEU A 174 8.86 3.89 -2.35
N LYS A 175 8.29 4.08 -1.16
CA LYS A 175 7.75 2.98 -0.32
C LYS A 175 6.24 3.07 -0.06
N GLY A 176 5.58 4.07 -0.64
CA GLY A 176 4.13 4.20 -0.60
C GLY A 176 3.56 4.82 -1.87
N VAL A 177 2.24 4.85 -1.94
CA VAL A 177 1.47 5.55 -2.98
C VAL A 177 0.37 6.35 -2.33
N SER A 178 0.01 7.49 -2.92
CA SER A 178 -1.13 8.27 -2.47
C SER A 178 -2.26 8.24 -3.48
N TRP A 179 -3.49 8.00 -3.01
CA TRP A 179 -4.72 8.24 -3.79
C TRP A 179 -5.29 9.64 -3.54
N GLN A 180 -4.77 10.37 -2.56
CA GLN A 180 -5.29 11.66 -2.11
C GLN A 180 -4.21 12.75 -2.19
N GLY A 181 -4.61 13.90 -2.71
CA GLY A 181 -3.83 15.12 -2.64
C GLY A 181 -4.76 16.23 -2.17
N CYS A 182 -4.47 16.82 -1.01
CA CYS A 182 -5.26 17.91 -0.42
C CYS A 182 -4.54 19.23 -0.60
N PRO A 183 -4.62 19.89 -1.78
CA PRO A 183 -4.07 21.23 -1.93
C PRO A 183 -4.80 22.18 -0.97
N GLY A 184 -4.03 22.95 -0.20
CA GLY A 184 -4.60 24.03 0.59
C GLY A 184 -5.22 25.08 -0.34
N VAL A 185 -6.50 25.38 -0.13
CA VAL A 185 -7.22 26.43 -0.86
C VAL A 185 -7.93 27.35 0.14
N LEU A 186 -8.09 28.62 -0.24
CA LEU A 186 -8.90 29.56 0.52
C LEU A 186 -10.36 29.42 0.11
N PHE A 187 -11.20 28.98 1.03
CA PHE A 187 -12.65 29.16 0.94
C PHE A 187 -13.05 30.40 1.74
N TYR A 188 -13.84 31.28 1.14
CA TYR A 188 -14.34 32.48 1.82
C TYR A 188 -15.83 32.69 1.54
N ASN A 189 -16.52 33.27 2.52
CA ASN A 189 -17.91 33.68 2.36
C ASN A 189 -17.95 34.98 1.53
N ARG A 190 -18.61 34.93 0.37
CA ARG A 190 -18.68 36.06 -0.57
C ARG A 190 -19.44 37.26 -0.02
N GLU A 191 -20.50 37.05 0.76
CA GLU A 191 -21.27 38.15 1.36
C GLU A 191 -20.44 38.87 2.42
N ALA A 192 -19.77 38.10 3.29
CA ALA A 192 -18.87 38.66 4.29
C ALA A 192 -17.69 39.40 3.63
N ALA A 193 -17.14 38.87 2.52
CA ALA A 193 -16.07 39.54 1.77
C ALA A 193 -16.54 40.87 1.17
N LYS A 194 -17.76 40.93 0.60
CA LYS A 194 -18.36 42.19 0.14
C LYS A 194 -18.55 43.20 1.27
N GLU A 195 -19.05 42.75 2.42
CA GLU A 195 -19.29 43.63 3.58
C GLU A 195 -17.99 44.19 4.17
N VAL A 196 -16.98 43.33 4.35
CA VAL A 196 -15.75 43.67 5.07
C VAL A 196 -14.67 44.23 4.14
N LEU A 197 -14.50 43.63 2.95
CA LEU A 197 -13.43 43.96 2.01
C LEU A 197 -13.92 44.82 0.83
N GLY A 198 -15.23 45.02 0.70
CA GLY A 198 -15.83 45.76 -0.42
C GLY A 198 -15.82 45.00 -1.76
N THR A 199 -15.40 43.73 -1.75
CA THR A 199 -15.29 42.88 -2.94
C THR A 199 -15.42 41.41 -2.57
N ASP A 200 -16.02 40.62 -3.44
CA ASP A 200 -16.03 39.15 -3.36
C ASP A 200 -15.29 38.49 -4.53
N ASP A 201 -14.55 39.29 -5.31
CA ASP A 201 -13.71 38.81 -6.38
C ASP A 201 -12.52 38.00 -5.80
N PRO A 202 -12.28 36.76 -6.25
CA PRO A 202 -11.22 35.91 -5.69
C PRO A 202 -9.82 36.53 -5.77
N ASP A 203 -9.49 37.21 -6.87
CA ASP A 203 -8.16 37.78 -7.05
C ASP A 203 -7.94 39.00 -6.14
N GLU A 204 -8.98 39.80 -5.92
CA GLU A 204 -8.94 40.89 -4.94
C GLU A 204 -8.92 40.38 -3.50
N VAL A 205 -9.75 39.39 -3.15
CA VAL A 205 -9.79 38.78 -1.81
C VAL A 205 -8.45 38.13 -1.46
N GLN A 206 -7.81 37.44 -2.42
CA GLN A 206 -6.51 36.81 -2.22
C GLN A 206 -5.41 37.82 -1.80
N LYS A 207 -5.51 39.10 -2.19
CA LYS A 207 -4.53 40.13 -1.78
C LYS A 207 -4.56 40.44 -0.28
N TYR A 208 -5.63 40.09 0.43
CA TYR A 208 -5.79 40.32 1.87
C TYR A 208 -5.25 39.20 2.76
N VAL A 209 -4.93 38.04 2.18
CA VAL A 209 -4.48 36.83 2.92
C VAL A 209 -3.12 36.30 2.44
N LYS A 210 -2.41 37.08 1.61
CA LYS A 210 -1.04 36.79 1.18
C LYS A 210 -0.02 37.16 2.24
#